data_AF-A0ABD5Q576-F1
#
_entry.id   AF-A0ABD5Q576-F1
#
_cell.length_a   1.000
_cell.length_b   1.000
_cell.length_c   1.000
_cell.angle_alpha   90.00
_cell.angle_beta   90.00
_cell.angle_gamma   90.00
#
_symmetry.space_group_name_H-M   'P 1'
#
loop_
_entity.id
_entity.type
_entity.pdbx_description
1 polymer ?
#
loop_
_entity_poly.entity_id
_entity_poly.type
_entity_poly.pdbx_seq_one_letter_code
_entity_poly.pdbx_strand_id
1 'polypeptide(L)'
;MVEERTTDGKRIAQLLSSEVSSRKDSGLDALEVVNADADVEGSADGELAYEVARESGGESDVLAEVYVHEDRVRVEFREEADAAAESAESVGLRVRPKAVRPPRTLVFVEDGAEVKRATDVFVSTVEAAENAA
;
A
#
# COMPACT_ATOMS: atom_id res chain seq x y z
N MET A 1 -2.33 -9.09 -28.32
CA MET A 1 -2.28 -7.91 -27.45
C MET A 1 -1.36 -8.32 -26.32
N VAL A 2 -0.13 -7.81 -26.27
CA VAL A 2 0.73 -8.00 -25.10
C VAL A 2 0.26 -6.94 -24.13
N GLU A 3 -0.35 -7.34 -23.01
CA GLU A 3 -0.55 -6.41 -21.90
C GLU A 3 0.86 -6.01 -21.46
N GLU A 4 1.24 -4.75 -21.66
CA GLU A 4 2.47 -4.19 -21.13
C GLU A 4 2.34 -4.16 -19.60
N ARG A 5 2.49 -5.33 -18.97
CA ARG A 5 2.51 -5.48 -17.53
C ARG A 5 3.78 -4.81 -17.04
N THR A 6 3.61 -3.60 -16.55
CA THR A 6 4.67 -2.84 -15.89
C THR A 6 5.10 -3.64 -14.67
N THR A 7 6.33 -4.15 -14.71
CA THR A 7 7.03 -4.75 -13.56
C THR A 7 8.08 -3.79 -13.00
N ASP A 8 8.24 -2.60 -13.58
CA ASP A 8 9.11 -1.55 -13.04
C ASP A 8 8.55 -1.04 -11.71
N GLY A 9 9.29 -1.23 -10.62
CA GLY A 9 8.78 -0.93 -9.28
C GLY A 9 8.48 0.55 -9.06
N LYS A 10 9.30 1.46 -9.62
CA LYS A 10 9.05 2.91 -9.57
C LYS A 10 7.73 3.25 -10.24
N ARG A 11 7.47 2.68 -11.41
CA ARG A 11 6.23 2.90 -12.15
C ARG A 11 5.02 2.29 -11.43
N ILE A 12 5.16 1.12 -10.81
CA ILE A 12 4.11 0.53 -9.96
C ILE A 12 3.79 1.46 -8.78
N ALA A 13 4.80 2.00 -8.11
CA ALA A 13 4.59 2.91 -6.98
C ALA A 13 3.89 4.21 -7.37
N GLN A 14 4.21 4.77 -8.54
CA GLN A 14 3.52 5.95 -9.08
C GLN A 14 2.06 5.66 -9.42
N LEU A 15 1.75 4.47 -9.95
CA LEU A 15 0.38 4.07 -10.21
C LEU A 15 -0.39 3.93 -8.90
N LEU A 16 0.21 3.28 -7.89
CA LEU A 16 -0.39 3.14 -6.57
C LEU A 16 -0.61 4.49 -5.89
N SER A 17 0.35 5.40 -5.91
CA SER A 17 0.20 6.74 -5.32
C SER A 17 -0.92 7.51 -6.00
N SER A 18 -1.01 7.43 -7.33
CA SER A 18 -2.08 8.06 -8.10
C SER A 18 -3.44 7.51 -7.72
N GLU A 19 -3.56 6.20 -7.52
CA GLU A 19 -4.82 5.56 -7.11
C GLU A 19 -5.25 5.97 -5.69
N VAL A 20 -4.31 6.03 -4.75
CA VAL A 20 -4.59 6.50 -3.37
C VAL A 20 -5.04 7.96 -3.39
N SER A 21 -4.36 8.84 -4.13
CA SER A 21 -4.68 10.27 -4.17
C SER A 21 -5.93 10.63 -5.00
N SER A 22 -6.34 9.80 -5.96
CA SER A 22 -7.40 10.15 -6.93
C SER A 22 -8.82 9.73 -6.52
N ARG A 23 -8.98 8.86 -5.51
CA ARG A 23 -10.29 8.28 -5.17
C ARG A 23 -10.97 8.98 -3.99
N LYS A 24 -11.54 10.17 -4.26
CA LYS A 24 -12.39 10.91 -3.31
C LYS A 24 -13.86 10.43 -3.21
N ASP A 25 -14.18 9.27 -3.78
CA ASP A 25 -15.55 8.73 -3.83
C ASP A 25 -15.61 7.23 -3.44
N SER A 26 -14.52 6.67 -2.90
CA SER A 26 -14.33 5.20 -2.82
C SER A 26 -13.88 4.66 -1.46
N GLY A 27 -14.05 5.45 -0.38
CA GLY A 27 -13.55 5.07 0.95
C GLY A 27 -12.06 5.36 1.16
N LEU A 28 -11.40 5.99 0.17
CA LEU A 28 -10.00 6.45 0.27
C LEU A 28 -9.91 7.95 0.61
N ASP A 29 -11.05 8.61 0.84
CA ASP A 29 -11.10 10.00 1.29
C ASP A 29 -10.34 10.25 2.58
N ALA A 30 -10.23 9.22 3.42
CA ALA A 30 -9.47 9.25 4.65
C ALA A 30 -7.96 9.04 4.43
N LEU A 31 -7.49 8.69 3.23
CA LEU A 31 -6.08 8.39 2.98
C LEU A 31 -5.35 9.53 2.27
N GLU A 32 -4.12 9.78 2.69
CA GLU A 32 -3.22 10.76 2.10
C GLU A 32 -1.83 10.13 1.86
N VAL A 33 -1.24 10.45 0.71
CA VAL A 33 0.17 10.15 0.44
C VAL A 33 1.02 11.27 1.05
N VAL A 34 1.88 10.92 2.01
CA VAL A 34 2.73 11.85 2.74
C VAL A 34 4.21 11.45 2.62
N ASN A 35 5.11 12.40 2.87
CA ASN A 35 6.57 12.18 2.86
C ASN A 35 7.10 11.52 1.57
N ALA A 36 6.53 11.89 0.42
CA ALA A 36 6.89 11.29 -0.85
C ALA A 36 8.25 11.76 -1.38
N ASP A 37 9.10 10.79 -1.73
CA ASP A 37 10.31 10.95 -2.51
C ASP A 37 10.00 10.57 -3.98
N ALA A 38 9.97 11.58 -4.86
CA ALA A 38 9.69 11.40 -6.27
C ALA A 38 10.90 10.87 -7.07
N ASP A 39 12.10 10.99 -6.49
CA ASP A 39 13.36 10.65 -7.14
C ASP A 39 13.76 9.19 -6.87
N VAL A 40 13.17 8.54 -5.87
CA VAL A 40 13.36 7.12 -5.55
C VAL A 40 13.35 6.23 -6.81
N GLU A 41 14.39 5.42 -6.96
CA GLU A 41 14.54 4.47 -8.08
C GLU A 41 14.22 3.04 -7.65
N GLY A 42 14.49 2.73 -6.38
CA GLY A 42 14.34 1.39 -5.81
C GLY A 42 15.64 0.62 -5.71
N SER A 43 15.64 -0.38 -4.84
CA SER A 43 16.79 -1.26 -4.62
C SER A 43 16.34 -2.69 -4.34
N ALA A 44 17.27 -3.64 -4.33
CA ALA A 44 16.96 -5.03 -3.99
C ALA A 44 16.31 -5.16 -2.59
N ASP A 45 16.73 -4.35 -1.63
CA ASP A 45 16.19 -4.33 -0.25
C ASP A 45 14.89 -3.51 -0.11
N GLY A 46 14.61 -2.68 -1.11
CA GLY A 46 13.48 -1.76 -1.16
C GLY A 46 13.85 -0.41 -0.54
N GLU A 47 13.55 0.68 -1.25
CA GLU A 47 13.76 2.05 -0.77
C GLU A 47 12.42 2.72 -0.47
N LEU A 48 12.32 3.42 0.66
CA LEU A 48 11.07 4.06 1.08
C LEU A 48 10.73 5.18 0.09
N ALA A 49 9.59 5.06 -0.58
CA ALA A 49 9.11 6.02 -1.55
C ALA A 49 8.15 7.03 -0.94
N TYR A 50 7.21 6.57 -0.12
CA TYR A 50 6.24 7.41 0.56
C TYR A 50 5.55 6.64 1.69
N GLU A 51 4.82 7.39 2.51
CA GLU A 51 3.94 6.87 3.54
C GLU A 51 2.49 7.12 3.14
N VAL A 52 1.59 6.23 3.55
CA VAL A 52 0.15 6.40 3.42
C VAL A 52 -0.40 6.64 4.81
N ALA A 53 -0.84 7.88 5.06
CA ALA A 53 -1.48 8.29 6.29
C ALA A 53 -2.99 8.15 6.18
N ARG A 54 -3.64 7.85 7.32
CA ARG A 54 -5.09 7.97 7.48
C ARG A 54 -5.41 9.18 8.33
N GLU A 55 -6.42 9.96 7.94
CA GLU A 55 -6.98 11.01 8.78
C GLU A 55 -8.08 10.41 9.67
N SER A 56 -7.96 10.56 10.99
CA SER A 56 -8.99 10.18 11.94
C SER A 56 -9.06 11.20 13.08
N GLY A 57 -10.25 11.75 13.34
CA GLY A 57 -10.46 12.67 14.46
C GLY A 57 -9.64 13.97 14.43
N GLY A 58 -9.06 14.34 13.28
CA GLY A 58 -8.16 15.50 13.14
C GLY A 58 -6.68 15.19 13.38
N GLU A 59 -6.32 13.91 13.57
CA GLU A 59 -4.95 13.41 13.63
C GLU A 59 -4.65 12.58 12.38
N SER A 60 -3.40 12.57 11.95
CA SER A 60 -2.93 11.81 10.78
C SER A 60 -1.97 10.72 11.23
N ASP A 61 -2.40 9.47 11.15
CA ASP A 61 -1.62 8.30 11.55
C ASP A 61 -1.10 7.53 10.34
N VAL A 62 0.16 7.07 10.40
CA VAL A 62 0.75 6.31 9.30
C VAL A 62 0.23 4.88 9.29
N LEU A 63 -0.67 4.60 8.34
CA LEU A 63 -1.27 3.29 8.13
C LEU A 63 -0.26 2.31 7.50
N ALA A 64 0.45 2.77 6.47
CA ALA A 64 1.41 1.94 5.73
C ALA A 64 2.61 2.71 5.16
N GLU A 65 3.69 1.99 4.94
CA GLU A 65 4.92 2.46 4.30
C GLU A 65 5.06 1.77 2.93
N VAL A 66 5.41 2.52 1.88
CA VAL A 66 5.56 1.98 0.53
C VAL A 66 7.03 1.99 0.11
N TYR A 67 7.57 0.80 -0.12
CA TYR A 67 8.94 0.59 -0.54
C TYR A 67 9.02 0.17 -2.01
N VAL A 68 9.87 0.83 -2.77
CA VAL A 68 10.14 0.53 -4.17
C VAL A 68 11.33 -0.41 -4.25
N HIS A 69 11.11 -1.56 -4.88
CA HIS A 69 12.18 -2.42 -5.36
C HIS A 69 12.37 -2.21 -6.86
N GLU A 70 13.41 -2.81 -7.44
CA GLU A 70 13.67 -2.75 -8.88
C GLU A 70 12.48 -3.28 -9.71
N ASP A 71 11.82 -4.34 -9.22
CA ASP A 71 10.84 -5.13 -9.97
C ASP A 71 9.44 -5.19 -9.35
N ARG A 72 9.20 -4.50 -8.24
CA ARG A 72 7.94 -4.55 -7.49
C ARG A 72 7.83 -3.40 -6.49
N VAL A 73 6.66 -3.31 -5.86
CA VAL A 73 6.45 -2.53 -4.66
C VAL A 73 6.19 -3.47 -3.48
N ARG A 74 6.69 -3.09 -2.30
CA ARG A 74 6.37 -3.70 -1.01
C ARG A 74 5.66 -2.68 -0.14
N VAL A 75 4.40 -2.95 0.18
CA VAL A 75 3.61 -2.17 1.13
C VAL A 75 3.74 -2.82 2.50
N GLU A 76 4.18 -2.07 3.51
CA GLU A 76 4.28 -2.51 4.89
C GLU A 76 3.17 -1.85 5.72
N PHE A 77 2.12 -2.61 6.03
CA PHE A 77 1.03 -2.17 6.91
C PHE A 77 1.48 -2.22 8.37
N ARG A 78 1.32 -1.09 9.07
CA ARG A 78 1.72 -0.90 10.47
C ARG A 78 0.55 -1.05 11.44
N GLU A 79 -0.63 -0.63 11.00
CA GLU A 79 -1.89 -0.78 11.72
C GLU A 79 -2.79 -1.79 11.01
N GLU A 80 -3.71 -2.41 11.75
CA GLU A 80 -4.64 -3.42 11.20
C GLU A 80 -3.94 -4.53 10.38
N ALA A 81 -2.75 -4.95 10.82
CA ALA A 81 -1.87 -5.84 10.07
C ALA A 81 -2.52 -7.18 9.70
N ASP A 82 -3.37 -7.72 10.57
CA ASP A 82 -4.11 -8.96 10.32
C ASP A 82 -5.20 -8.75 9.25
N ALA A 83 -6.00 -7.68 9.36
CA ALA A 83 -7.02 -7.35 8.36
C ALA A 83 -6.43 -7.05 6.98
N ALA A 84 -5.28 -6.36 6.94
CA ALA A 84 -4.52 -6.13 5.71
C ALA A 84 -4.03 -7.45 5.09
N ALA A 85 -3.56 -8.40 5.91
CA ALA A 85 -3.14 -9.72 5.45
C ALA A 85 -4.31 -10.51 4.84
N GLU A 86 -5.42 -10.63 5.57
CA GLU A 86 -6.61 -11.34 5.12
C GLU A 86 -7.18 -10.75 3.82
N SER A 87 -7.26 -9.42 3.75
CA SER A 87 -7.74 -8.70 2.58
C SER A 87 -6.83 -8.95 1.37
N ALA A 88 -5.52 -8.82 1.54
CA ALA A 88 -4.54 -9.04 0.48
C ALA A 88 -4.53 -10.48 -0.05
N GLU A 89 -4.64 -11.47 0.85
CA GLU A 89 -4.75 -12.88 0.46
C GLU A 89 -6.04 -13.14 -0.34
N SER A 90 -7.16 -12.52 0.05
CA SER A 90 -8.46 -12.69 -0.63
C SER A 90 -8.46 -12.20 -2.08
N VAL A 91 -7.67 -11.15 -2.39
CA VAL A 91 -7.50 -10.61 -3.74
C VAL A 91 -6.30 -11.20 -4.48
N GLY A 92 -5.66 -12.23 -3.90
CA GLY A 92 -4.58 -13.00 -4.51
C GLY A 92 -3.24 -12.26 -4.58
N LEU A 93 -2.99 -11.32 -3.67
CA LEU A 93 -1.67 -10.69 -3.51
C LEU A 93 -0.78 -11.55 -2.62
N ARG A 94 0.53 -11.44 -2.83
CA ARG A 94 1.51 -12.14 -2.00
C ARG A 94 1.66 -11.40 -0.67
N VAL A 95 1.52 -12.15 0.43
CA VAL A 95 1.61 -11.62 1.80
C VAL A 95 2.76 -12.27 2.58
N ARG A 96 3.41 -11.48 3.44
CA ARG A 96 4.41 -11.94 4.42
C ARG A 96 4.23 -11.20 5.75
N PRO A 97 3.67 -11.86 6.77
CA PRO A 97 3.66 -11.33 8.14
C PRO A 97 5.09 -11.12 8.67
N LYS A 98 5.29 -10.06 9.44
CA LYS A 98 6.57 -9.70 10.05
C LYS A 98 6.42 -9.75 11.57
N ALA A 99 7.15 -10.66 12.20
CA ALA A 99 7.11 -10.88 13.65
C ALA A 99 7.86 -9.78 14.43
N VAL A 100 7.32 -8.56 14.39
CA VAL A 100 7.78 -7.38 15.13
C VAL A 100 6.68 -6.91 16.10
N ARG A 101 6.99 -5.93 16.97
CA ARG A 101 6.01 -5.33 17.89
C ARG A 101 5.97 -3.80 17.65
N PRO A 102 4.80 -3.21 17.32
CA PRO A 102 3.53 -3.86 16.95
C PRO A 102 3.69 -4.75 15.69
N PRO A 103 2.81 -5.76 15.49
CA PRO A 103 2.87 -6.64 14.32
C PRO A 103 2.74 -5.83 13.03
N ARG A 104 3.38 -6.32 11.96
CA ARG A 104 3.31 -5.68 10.64
C ARG A 104 3.10 -6.73 9.56
N THR A 105 2.47 -6.31 8.47
CA THR A 105 2.21 -7.18 7.31
C THR A 105 2.80 -6.57 6.06
N LEU A 106 3.57 -7.37 5.32
CA LEU A 106 4.12 -7.00 4.03
C LEU A 106 3.22 -7.54 2.92
N VAL A 107 2.79 -6.66 2.01
CA VAL A 107 2.04 -6.99 0.79
C VAL A 107 2.89 -6.62 -0.41
N PHE A 108 3.04 -7.54 -1.37
CA PHE A 108 3.82 -7.30 -2.59
C PHE A 108 2.90 -7.00 -3.78
N VAL A 109 3.28 -6.00 -4.56
CA VAL A 109 2.61 -5.58 -5.80
C VAL A 109 3.66 -5.71 -6.91
N GLU A 110 3.57 -6.78 -7.68
CA GLU A 110 4.58 -7.23 -8.64
C GLU A 110 4.29 -6.76 -10.07
N ASP A 111 3.06 -6.32 -10.35
CA ASP A 111 2.73 -5.67 -11.62
C ASP A 111 1.63 -4.60 -11.55
N GLY A 112 1.50 -3.81 -12.63
CA GLY A 112 0.51 -2.74 -12.72
C GLY A 112 -0.95 -3.18 -12.56
N ALA A 113 -1.31 -4.44 -12.86
CA ALA A 113 -2.67 -4.93 -12.66
C ALA A 113 -2.96 -5.24 -11.18
N GLU A 114 -1.91 -5.50 -10.37
CA GLU A 114 -2.00 -5.66 -8.92
C GLU A 114 -2.28 -4.37 -8.18
N VAL A 115 -1.99 -3.21 -8.78
CA VAL A 115 -2.21 -1.90 -8.14
C VAL A 115 -3.66 -1.72 -7.69
N LYS A 116 -4.63 -2.08 -8.54
CA LYS A 116 -6.06 -1.98 -8.20
C LYS A 116 -6.41 -2.85 -6.99
N ARG A 117 -5.92 -4.08 -6.97
CA ARG A 117 -6.11 -5.03 -5.87
C ARG A 117 -5.47 -4.50 -4.58
N ALA A 118 -4.28 -3.92 -4.67
CA ALA A 118 -3.60 -3.33 -3.52
C ALA A 118 -4.37 -2.13 -2.97
N THR A 119 -4.97 -1.31 -3.83
CA THR A 119 -5.85 -0.22 -3.40
C THR A 119 -7.10 -0.73 -2.68
N ASP A 120 -7.69 -1.85 -3.12
CA ASP A 120 -8.84 -2.44 -2.44
C ASP A 120 -8.47 -2.95 -1.03
N VAL A 121 -7.24 -3.45 -0.84
CA VAL A 121 -6.71 -3.79 0.50
C VAL A 121 -6.65 -2.56 1.41
N PHE A 122 -6.21 -1.40 0.90
CA PHE A 122 -6.19 -0.16 1.68
C PHE A 122 -7.59 0.23 2.15
N VAL A 123 -8.60 0.16 1.27
CA VAL A 123 -10.00 0.43 1.63
C VAL A 123 -10.45 -0.50 2.76
N SER A 124 -10.31 -1.82 2.57
CA SER A 124 -10.76 -2.79 3.59
C SER A 124 -10.00 -2.66 4.91
N THR A 125 -8.74 -2.23 4.88
CA THR A 125 -7.94 -1.99 6.09
C THR A 125 -8.46 -0.76 6.86
N VAL A 126 -8.81 0.31 6.14
CA VAL A 126 -9.44 1.49 6.76
C VAL A 126 -10.80 1.13 7.35
N GLU A 127 -11.65 0.42 6.61
CA GLU A 127 -12.95 -0.03 7.10
C GLU A 127 -12.81 -0.91 8.36
N ALA A 128 -11.81 -1.80 8.41
CA ALA A 128 -11.54 -2.64 9.58
C ALA A 128 -11.16 -1.78 10.81
N ALA A 129 -10.29 -0.79 10.61
CA ALA A 129 -9.89 0.16 11.63
C ALA A 129 -11.08 0.97 12.18
N GLU A 130 -11.98 1.45 11.31
CA GLU A 130 -13.16 2.21 11.72
C GLU A 130 -14.13 1.35 12.54
N ASN A 131 -14.24 0.06 12.24
CA ASN A 131 -15.08 -0.88 12.99
C ASN A 131 -14.47 -1.29 14.35
N ALA A 132 -13.16 -1.08 14.55
CA ALA A 132 -12.47 -1.41 15.79
C ALA A 132 -12.41 -0.23 16.79
N ALA A 133 -12.68 1.00 16.33
CA ALA A 133 -12.68 2.24 17.12
C ALA A 133 -14.03 2.49 17.83
#